data_AF-A0A7S1H0N5-F1
#
_entry.id   AF-A0A7S1H0N5-F1
#
_cell.length_a   1.000
_cell.length_b   1.000
_cell.length_c   1.000
_cell.angle_alpha   90.00
_cell.angle_beta   90.00
_cell.angle_gamma   90.00
#
_symmetry.space_group_name_H-M   'P 1'
#
loop_
_entity.id
_entity.type
_entity.pdbx_description
1 polymer ?
#
loop_
_entity_poly.entity_id
_entity_poly.type
_entity_poly.pdbx_seq_one_letter_code
_entity_poly.pdbx_strand_id
1 'polypeptide(L)'
;CISYLRDHMLDKNAKEIKRSMWLGIRYMTSEIQFGGGFLDEWDERIMMVYIDRFFAEDAMVHPNEWFAGVQRPESAQIGDHLETIRAIKRDDSPDMIGLGPAADNVRQTQSGHLLVEALCSLETRSISSNRHFPPETLADDAAGVGMG
;
A
#
# COMPACT_ATOMS: atom_id res chain seq x y z
N CYS A 1 -7.07 5.91 -18.60
CA CYS A 1 -6.26 4.79 -19.14
C CYS A 1 -7.11 3.65 -19.75
N ILE A 2 -8.10 3.08 -19.04
CA ILE A 2 -8.85 1.88 -19.48
C ILE A 2 -9.55 2.04 -20.84
N SER A 3 -10.16 3.20 -21.13
CA SER A 3 -10.80 3.45 -22.44
C SER A 3 -9.77 3.44 -23.58
N TYR A 4 -8.63 4.09 -23.40
CA TYR A 4 -7.54 4.07 -24.37
C TYR A 4 -7.02 2.65 -24.63
N LEU A 5 -6.82 1.85 -23.56
CA LEU A 5 -6.42 0.45 -23.71
C LEU A 5 -7.47 -0.36 -24.46
N ARG A 6 -8.75 -0.16 -24.15
CA ARG A 6 -9.86 -0.82 -24.85
C ARG A 6 -9.83 -0.50 -26.34
N ASP A 7 -9.79 0.77 -26.70
CA ASP A 7 -9.89 1.22 -28.09
C ASP A 7 -8.64 0.85 -28.89
N HIS A 8 -7.46 0.84 -28.28
CA HIS A 8 -6.23 0.50 -28.98
C HIS A 8 -5.92 -1.02 -28.99
N MET A 9 -6.33 -1.79 -27.97
CA MET A 9 -6.06 -3.23 -27.90
C MET A 9 -7.19 -4.13 -28.42
N LEU A 10 -8.45 -3.68 -28.43
CA LEU A 10 -9.56 -4.46 -28.99
C LEU A 10 -9.78 -4.22 -30.49
N ASP A 11 -9.45 -3.03 -30.98
CA ASP A 11 -9.69 -2.64 -32.38
C ASP A 11 -8.62 -3.20 -33.33
N LYS A 12 -7.55 -3.81 -32.79
CA LYS A 12 -6.50 -4.48 -33.55
C LYS A 12 -6.33 -5.91 -33.09
N ASN A 13 -6.19 -6.84 -34.04
CA ASN A 13 -5.78 -8.21 -33.73
C ASN A 13 -4.49 -8.17 -32.89
N ALA A 14 -4.37 -8.97 -31.84
CA ALA A 14 -3.21 -9.00 -30.93
C ALA A 14 -1.86 -9.18 -31.66
N LYS A 15 -1.88 -9.74 -32.88
CA LYS A 15 -0.72 -9.93 -33.76
C LYS A 15 -0.27 -8.67 -34.50
N GLU A 16 -1.09 -7.62 -34.51
CA GLU A 16 -0.83 -6.34 -35.21
C GLU A 16 -0.51 -5.19 -34.24
N ILE A 17 -0.30 -5.50 -32.96
CA ILE A 17 0.11 -4.52 -31.96
C ILE A 17 1.53 -4.05 -32.32
N LYS A 18 1.61 -2.85 -32.91
CA LYS A 18 2.89 -2.23 -33.29
C LYS A 18 3.63 -1.75 -32.04
N ARG A 19 4.97 -1.72 -32.08
CA ARG A 19 5.81 -1.11 -31.02
C ARG A 19 5.37 0.31 -30.63
N SER A 20 4.84 1.08 -31.57
CA SER A 20 4.33 2.43 -31.31
C SER A 20 3.12 2.45 -30.36
N MET A 21 2.34 1.37 -30.29
CA MET A 21 1.22 1.23 -29.36
C MET A 21 1.72 1.01 -27.93
N TRP A 22 2.76 0.18 -27.74
CA TRP A 22 3.38 -0.02 -26.43
C TRP A 22 3.97 1.29 -25.87
N LEU A 23 4.59 2.11 -26.73
CA LEU A 23 5.06 3.44 -26.33
C LEU A 23 3.90 4.36 -25.91
N GLY A 24 2.77 4.30 -26.62
CA GLY A 24 1.55 5.03 -26.26
C GLY A 24 0.97 4.57 -24.92
N ILE A 25 0.93 3.26 -24.66
CA ILE A 25 0.45 2.69 -23.38
C ILE A 25 1.36 3.12 -22.23
N ARG A 26 2.68 3.09 -22.43
CA ARG A 26 3.66 3.59 -21.45
C ARG A 26 3.38 5.02 -21.11
N TYR A 27 3.28 5.91 -22.11
CA TYR A 27 3.01 7.33 -21.91
C TYR A 27 1.66 7.58 -21.22
N MET A 28 0.59 6.94 -21.68
CA MET A 28 -0.75 7.09 -21.10
C MET A 28 -0.83 6.64 -19.64
N THR A 29 -0.05 5.62 -19.28
CA THR A 29 -0.03 5.09 -17.91
C THR A 29 0.91 5.93 -17.05
N SER A 30 2.15 6.10 -17.46
CA SER A 30 3.13 6.83 -16.66
C SER A 30 2.85 8.32 -16.52
N GLU A 31 2.82 9.04 -17.63
CA GLU A 31 2.72 10.50 -17.64
C GLU A 31 1.31 10.99 -17.35
N ILE A 32 0.29 10.36 -17.95
CA ILE A 32 -1.08 10.87 -17.81
C ILE A 32 -1.79 10.32 -16.57
N GLN A 33 -1.65 9.03 -16.27
CA GLN A 33 -2.36 8.43 -15.14
C GLN A 33 -1.65 8.70 -13.81
N PHE A 34 -0.31 8.75 -13.82
CA PHE A 34 0.48 8.89 -12.61
C PHE A 34 1.45 10.08 -12.61
N GLY A 35 1.67 10.79 -13.72
CA GLY A 35 2.76 11.77 -13.90
C GLY A 35 2.70 13.03 -13.03
N GLY A 36 1.65 13.20 -12.21
CA GLY A 36 1.59 14.23 -11.18
C GLY A 36 1.82 13.72 -9.75
N GLY A 37 2.10 12.42 -9.57
CA GLY A 37 2.20 11.75 -8.28
C GLY A 37 3.59 11.17 -7.94
N PHE A 38 4.57 11.30 -8.83
CA PHE A 38 5.95 10.85 -8.56
C PHE A 38 6.66 11.85 -7.66
N LEU A 39 7.19 11.34 -6.55
CA LEU A 39 7.89 12.16 -5.55
C LEU A 39 9.34 12.40 -5.99
N ASP A 40 9.93 11.46 -6.75
CA ASP A 40 11.27 11.59 -7.33
C ASP A 40 11.46 10.81 -8.66
N GLU A 41 12.64 10.99 -9.29
CA GLU A 41 13.03 10.29 -10.53
C GLU A 41 13.13 8.76 -10.37
N TRP A 42 13.27 8.26 -9.14
CA TRP A 42 13.38 6.83 -8.88
C TRP A 42 12.01 6.17 -8.92
N ASP A 43 10.99 6.81 -8.37
CA ASP A 43 9.61 6.35 -8.45
C ASP A 43 9.15 6.25 -9.92
N GLU A 44 9.51 7.25 -10.74
CA GLU A 44 9.22 7.24 -12.17
C GLU A 44 9.88 6.04 -12.87
N ARG A 45 11.17 5.79 -12.61
CA ARG A 45 11.90 4.63 -13.18
C ARG A 45 11.31 3.31 -12.74
N ILE A 46 10.99 3.15 -11.46
CA ILE A 46 10.38 1.92 -10.92
C ILE A 46 9.04 1.67 -11.59
N MET A 47 8.21 2.71 -11.76
CA MET A 47 6.97 2.56 -12.49
C MET A 47 7.20 2.12 -13.94
N MET A 48 8.18 2.68 -14.65
CA MET A 48 8.48 2.23 -16.02
C MET A 48 8.85 0.74 -16.06
N VAL A 49 9.63 0.27 -15.07
CA VAL A 49 9.96 -1.16 -14.94
C VAL A 49 8.70 -2.02 -14.75
N TYR A 50 7.75 -1.57 -13.93
CA TYR A 50 6.48 -2.26 -13.76
C TYR A 50 5.63 -2.27 -15.03
N ILE A 51 5.51 -1.12 -15.70
CA ILE A 51 4.76 -1.04 -16.96
C ILE A 51 5.40 -1.97 -18.00
N ASP A 52 6.71 -2.02 -18.10
CA ASP A 52 7.43 -2.88 -19.05
C ASP A 52 7.25 -4.36 -18.73
N ARG A 53 7.14 -4.72 -17.44
CA ARG A 53 6.87 -6.10 -17.00
C ARG A 53 5.46 -6.57 -17.37
N PHE A 54 4.46 -5.69 -17.25
CA PHE A 54 3.05 -6.07 -17.43
C PHE A 54 2.50 -5.74 -18.84
N PHE A 55 3.03 -4.72 -19.51
CA PHE A 55 2.59 -4.20 -20.80
C PHE A 55 3.74 -4.27 -21.83
N ALA A 56 4.15 -5.49 -22.14
CA ALA A 56 5.11 -5.79 -23.20
C ALA A 56 4.61 -6.93 -24.11
N GLU A 57 5.17 -6.99 -25.31
CA GLU A 57 4.90 -8.05 -26.29
C GLU A 57 5.20 -9.44 -25.68
N ASP A 58 6.36 -9.59 -25.03
CA ASP A 58 6.75 -10.82 -24.32
C ASP A 58 5.78 -11.17 -23.18
N ALA A 59 5.23 -10.15 -22.52
CA ALA A 59 4.27 -10.34 -21.45
C ALA A 59 2.91 -10.86 -21.97
N MET A 60 2.60 -10.71 -23.26
CA MET A 60 1.40 -11.28 -23.88
C MET A 60 1.63 -12.68 -24.48
N VAL A 61 2.85 -12.96 -24.94
CA VAL A 61 3.19 -14.20 -25.66
C VAL A 61 3.45 -15.38 -24.72
N HIS A 62 3.93 -15.12 -23.51
CA HIS A 62 4.19 -16.16 -22.52
C HIS A 62 3.18 -16.08 -21.35
N PRO A 63 2.59 -17.20 -20.91
CA PRO A 63 1.78 -17.26 -19.69
C PRO A 63 2.72 -17.17 -18.48
N ASN A 64 3.27 -15.97 -18.28
CA ASN A 64 4.14 -15.69 -17.15
C ASN A 64 3.27 -15.58 -15.88
N GLU A 65 3.86 -15.96 -14.75
CA GLU A 65 3.32 -15.64 -13.44
C GLU A 65 3.02 -14.12 -13.36
N TRP A 66 1.79 -13.75 -12.99
CA TRP A 66 1.44 -12.34 -12.76
C TRP A 66 2.30 -11.76 -11.64
N PHE A 67 2.44 -12.54 -10.57
CA PHE A 67 3.32 -12.27 -9.44
C PHE A 67 3.92 -13.59 -8.98
N ALA A 68 4.97 -13.55 -8.16
CA ALA A 68 5.62 -14.74 -7.63
C ALA A 68 4.58 -15.72 -7.04
N GLY A 69 4.37 -16.86 -7.71
CA GLY A 69 3.41 -17.89 -7.29
C GLY A 69 1.93 -17.67 -7.68
N VAL A 70 1.59 -16.62 -8.43
CA VAL A 70 0.22 -16.39 -8.96
C VAL A 70 0.24 -16.53 -10.48
N GLN A 71 -0.39 -17.58 -10.99
CA GLN A 71 -0.51 -17.80 -12.42
C GLN A 71 -1.59 -16.91 -13.04
N ARG A 72 -1.34 -16.50 -14.28
CA ARG A 72 -2.31 -15.75 -15.08
C ARG A 72 -3.39 -16.69 -15.63
N PRO A 73 -4.68 -16.36 -15.52
CA PRO A 73 -5.75 -17.08 -16.20
C PRO A 73 -5.60 -16.95 -17.72
N GLU A 74 -5.67 -18.06 -18.46
CA GLU A 74 -5.61 -18.05 -19.94
C GLU A 74 -6.95 -17.67 -20.59
N SER A 75 -8.06 -17.78 -19.86
CA SER A 75 -9.38 -17.49 -20.40
C SER A 75 -9.66 -15.99 -20.43
N ALA A 76 -10.47 -15.54 -21.39
CA ALA A 76 -10.96 -14.16 -21.43
C ALA A 76 -12.20 -13.93 -20.53
N GLN A 77 -12.59 -14.92 -19.72
CA GLN A 77 -13.80 -14.86 -18.90
C GLN A 77 -13.51 -14.10 -17.61
N ILE A 78 -14.39 -13.16 -17.27
CA ILE A 78 -14.29 -12.39 -16.01
C ILE A 78 -14.38 -13.32 -14.78
N GLY A 79 -15.17 -14.39 -14.87
CA GLY A 79 -15.35 -15.36 -13.79
C GLY A 79 -14.03 -15.98 -13.33
N ASP A 80 -13.24 -16.49 -14.28
CA ASP A 80 -11.97 -17.17 -14.00
C ASP A 80 -10.92 -16.22 -13.40
N HIS A 81 -10.94 -14.95 -13.83
CA HIS A 81 -10.11 -13.90 -13.23
C HIS A 81 -10.51 -13.65 -11.77
N LEU A 82 -11.82 -13.57 -11.48
CA LEU A 82 -12.31 -13.37 -10.12
C LEU A 82 -12.01 -14.55 -9.20
N GLU A 83 -12.09 -15.78 -9.71
CA GLU A 83 -11.71 -16.98 -8.96
C GLU A 83 -10.23 -16.96 -8.62
N THR A 84 -9.38 -16.60 -9.59
CA THR A 84 -7.94 -16.46 -9.37
C THR A 84 -7.63 -15.41 -8.30
N ILE A 85 -8.26 -14.24 -8.37
CA ILE A 85 -8.11 -13.18 -7.36
C ILE A 85 -8.53 -13.68 -5.97
N ARG A 86 -9.63 -14.43 -5.87
CA ARG A 86 -10.12 -15.00 -4.61
C ARG A 86 -9.21 -16.09 -4.04
N ALA A 87 -8.48 -16.79 -4.90
CA ALA A 87 -7.54 -17.83 -4.50
C ALA A 87 -6.21 -17.28 -3.96
N ILE A 88 -5.89 -16.00 -4.21
CA ILE A 88 -4.69 -15.34 -3.68
C ILE A 88 -4.79 -15.29 -2.15
N LYS A 89 -3.73 -15.74 -1.47
CA LYS A 89 -3.63 -15.67 -0.01
C LYS A 89 -3.65 -14.19 0.41
N ARG A 90 -4.31 -13.87 1.53
CA ARG A 90 -4.30 -12.51 2.10
C ARG A 90 -2.96 -12.08 2.71
N ASP A 91 -2.01 -13.01 2.77
CA ASP A 91 -0.68 -12.73 3.27
C ASP A 91 0.20 -12.36 2.08
N ASP A 92 0.39 -11.06 1.89
CA ASP A 92 1.14 -10.50 0.78
C ASP A 92 2.64 -10.65 1.05
N SER A 93 3.27 -11.64 0.41
CA SER A 93 4.73 -11.79 0.46
C SER A 93 5.40 -10.59 -0.21
N PRO A 94 6.50 -10.04 0.36
CA PRO A 94 7.27 -8.96 -0.27
C PRO A 94 7.79 -9.35 -1.67
N ASP A 95 8.01 -10.63 -1.92
CA ASP A 95 8.45 -11.13 -3.23
C ASP A 95 7.41 -10.85 -4.34
N MET A 96 6.13 -10.72 -3.99
CA MET A 96 5.03 -10.41 -4.92
C MET A 96 5.27 -9.08 -5.65
N ILE A 97 5.94 -8.13 -4.98
CA ILE A 97 6.31 -6.82 -5.50
C ILE A 97 7.83 -6.71 -5.76
N GLY A 98 8.53 -7.84 -5.84
CA GLY A 98 9.96 -7.88 -6.13
C GLY A 98 10.86 -7.38 -4.99
N LEU A 99 10.34 -7.31 -3.76
CA LEU A 99 11.14 -7.00 -2.57
C LEU A 99 11.63 -8.28 -1.91
N GLY A 100 12.81 -8.24 -1.28
CA GLY A 100 13.35 -9.40 -0.57
C GLY A 100 12.64 -9.68 0.76
N PRO A 101 12.88 -10.87 1.36
CA PRO A 101 12.24 -11.29 2.61
C PRO A 101 12.54 -10.37 3.80
N ALA A 102 13.62 -9.58 3.72
CA ALA A 102 13.96 -8.58 4.74
C ALA A 102 12.93 -7.44 4.84
N ALA A 103 12.19 -7.15 3.76
CA ALA A 103 11.20 -6.08 3.74
C ALA A 103 10.08 -6.31 4.76
N ASP A 104 9.73 -7.56 5.03
CA ASP A 104 8.66 -7.87 5.97
C ASP A 104 9.08 -7.61 7.43
N ASN A 105 10.34 -7.94 7.78
CA ASN A 105 10.91 -7.59 9.08
C ASN A 105 10.93 -6.08 9.32
N VAL A 106 11.29 -5.31 8.29
CA VAL A 106 11.30 -3.83 8.36
C VAL A 106 9.89 -3.29 8.55
N ARG A 107 8.91 -3.78 7.77
CA ARG A 107 7.50 -3.41 7.89
C ARG A 107 6.96 -3.69 9.29
N GLN A 108 7.18 -4.89 9.81
CA GLN A 108 6.74 -5.30 11.15
C GLN A 108 7.38 -4.43 12.23
N THR A 109 8.68 -4.17 12.13
CA THR A 109 9.41 -3.29 13.06
C THR A 109 8.83 -1.87 13.05
N GLN A 110 8.61 -1.30 11.86
CA GLN A 110 8.03 0.04 11.72
C GLN A 110 6.60 0.13 12.27
N SER A 111 5.77 -0.89 12.01
CA SER A 111 4.43 -0.97 12.60
C SER A 111 4.48 -1.03 14.13
N GLY A 112 5.42 -1.80 14.69
CA GLY A 112 5.65 -1.86 16.14
C GLY A 112 6.04 -0.50 16.72
N HIS A 113 6.93 0.24 16.06
CA HIS A 113 7.30 1.60 16.48
C HIS A 113 6.12 2.56 16.48
N LEU A 114 5.31 2.56 15.41
CA LEU A 114 4.12 3.41 15.30
C LEU A 114 3.08 3.10 16.39
N LEU A 115 2.90 1.83 16.74
CA LEU A 115 2.00 1.43 17.82
C LEU A 115 2.48 1.94 19.18
N VAL A 116 3.77 1.81 19.48
CA VAL A 116 4.36 2.31 20.73
C VAL A 116 4.27 3.84 20.80
N GLU A 117 4.56 4.54 19.70
CA GLU A 117 4.42 5.99 19.61
C GLU A 117 2.98 6.43 19.84
N ALA A 118 2.01 5.75 19.22
CA ALA A 118 0.59 6.00 19.42
C ALA A 118 0.19 5.82 20.90
N LEU A 119 0.64 4.74 21.55
CA LEU A 119 0.37 4.49 22.97
C LEU A 119 0.98 5.58 23.87
N CYS A 120 2.25 5.93 23.67
CA CYS A 120 2.91 7.00 24.42
C CYS A 120 2.17 8.34 24.27
N SER A 121 1.64 8.63 23.07
CA SER A 121 0.87 9.85 22.79
C SER A 121 -0.48 9.90 23.51
N LEU A 122 -1.10 8.74 23.77
CA LEU A 122 -2.35 8.63 24.52
C LEU A 122 -2.10 8.83 26.02
N GLU A 123 -1.06 8.21 26.56
CA GLU A 123 -0.66 8.35 27.97
C GLU A 123 -0.23 9.79 28.31
N THR A 124 0.45 10.50 27.40
CA THR A 124 0.80 11.91 27.63
C THR A 124 -0.41 12.83 27.66
N ARG A 125 -1.49 12.52 26.91
CA ARG A 125 -2.74 13.29 26.93
C ARG A 125 -3.56 13.06 28.20
N SER A 126 -3.52 11.86 28.78
CA SER A 126 -4.22 11.54 30.03
C SER A 126 -3.55 12.22 31.24
N ILE A 127 -2.22 12.25 31.29
CA ILE A 127 -1.46 12.85 32.40
C ILE A 127 -1.53 14.38 32.36
N SER A 128 -1.59 15.00 31.17
CA SER A 128 -1.68 16.46 31.04
C SER A 128 -3.02 17.03 31.50
N SER A 129 -4.08 16.23 31.56
CA SER A 129 -5.44 16.67 31.90
C SER A 129 -5.84 16.42 33.36
N ASN A 130 -4.96 15.84 34.20
CA ASN A 130 -5.30 15.52 35.61
C ASN A 130 -4.34 16.10 36.66
N ARG A 131 -3.69 17.24 36.40
CA ARG A 131 -2.92 17.99 37.42
C ARG A 131 -3.69 19.20 37.95
N HIS A 132 -4.80 18.95 38.62
CA HIS A 132 -5.32 19.85 39.65
C HIS A 132 -5.83 19.01 40.82
N PHE A 133 -4.90 18.48 41.61
CA PHE A 133 -5.20 18.07 42.98
C PHE A 133 -5.13 19.33 43.85
N PRO A 134 -6.24 19.77 44.48
CA PRO A 134 -6.16 20.86 45.44
C PRO A 134 -5.34 20.40 46.65
N PRO A 135 -4.57 21.29 47.30
CA PRO A 135 -3.88 20.94 48.53
C PRO A 135 -4.91 20.59 49.59
N GLU A 136 -4.78 19.42 50.22
CA GLU A 136 -5.51 19.09 51.45
C GLU A 136 -5.24 20.17 52.49
N THR A 137 -6.25 20.99 52.77
CA THR A 137 -6.25 21.90 53.90
C THR A 137 -6.37 21.05 55.16
N LEU A 138 -5.25 20.84 55.86
CA LEU A 138 -5.25 20.48 57.27
C LEU A 138 -5.89 21.65 58.04
N ALA A 139 -7.20 21.62 58.22
CA ALA A 139 -7.94 22.54 59.06
C ALA A 139 -8.30 21.83 60.37
N ASP A 140 -7.59 22.21 61.43
CA ASP A 140 -8.03 22.35 62.81
C ASP A 140 -9.30 21.58 63.23
N ASP A 141 -9.09 20.41 63.84
CA ASP A 141 -10.09 19.76 64.70
C ASP A 141 -9.45 19.44 66.07
N ALA A 142 -8.84 20.46 66.68
CA ALA A 142 -8.26 20.42 68.03
C ALA A 142 -8.56 21.70 68.81
N ALA A 143 -9.84 22.04 68.96
CA ALA A 143 -10.28 23.02 69.95
C ALA A 143 -11.68 22.66 70.46
N GLY A 144 -11.75 21.63 71.31
CA GLY A 144 -13.05 21.22 71.84
C GLY A 144 -13.05 20.14 72.91
N VAL A 145 -12.02 19.99 73.75
CA VAL A 145 -12.15 19.24 75.02
C VAL A 145 -11.26 19.82 76.12
N GLY A 146 -11.89 20.57 77.03
CA GLY A 146 -11.66 20.51 78.48
C GLY A 146 -10.53 21.32 79.12
N MET A 147 -10.90 22.33 79.91
CA MET A 147 -10.49 22.47 81.33
C MET A 147 -11.18 23.68 81.99
N GLY A 148 -11.81 23.44 83.16
CA GLY A 148 -11.99 24.42 84.25
C GLY A 148 -13.22 25.31 84.20
#